data_AF-A0A1F6PAX3-F1
#
_entry.id   AF-A0A1F6PAX3-F1
#
_cell.length_a   1.000
_cell.length_b   1.000
_cell.length_c   1.000
_cell.angle_alpha   90.00
_cell.angle_beta   90.00
_cell.angle_gamma   90.00
#
_symmetry.space_group_name_H-M   'P 1'
#
loop_
_entity.id
_entity.type
_entity.pdbx_description
1 polymer ?
#
loop_
_entity_poly.entity_id
_entity_poly.type
_entity_poly.pdbx_seq_one_letter_code
_entity_poly.pdbx_strand_id
1 'polypeptide(L)'
;MLNSSSVSTTIKELIATQPLEFTIAQGYFSDILNAQLVIFSLLVAGLVSLYFIFNYKISKSQVQKIEESLQKKFNESVNKLKGDLRAELKLEIELYKKELQPVITKHENEILIVKGQAYRALAELWGSQKDYRASFAWWIRAADSFNSADSEALTRVCLSLAREVVEKIEYGFEISTDIVGEYQNVMKKIKNTNYKIEKELLEKALKATLDKKLETK
;
A
#
# COMPACT_ATOMS: atom_id res chain seq x y z
N MET A 1 -47.26 -80.89 -12.87
CA MET A 1 -46.31 -81.95 -13.27
C MET A 1 -45.32 -81.34 -14.24
N LEU A 2 -44.09 -81.04 -13.82
CA LEU A 2 -43.00 -80.73 -14.74
C LEU A 2 -42.09 -81.96 -14.78
N ASN A 3 -41.96 -82.52 -15.98
CA ASN A 3 -41.36 -83.82 -16.24
C ASN A 3 -39.84 -83.76 -15.98
N SER A 4 -39.35 -84.64 -15.10
CA SER A 4 -38.00 -84.64 -14.51
C SER A 4 -36.90 -85.20 -15.41
N SER A 5 -37.18 -85.45 -16.70
CA SER A 5 -36.24 -86.14 -17.59
C SER A 5 -35.38 -85.21 -18.46
N SER A 6 -35.75 -83.95 -18.67
CA SER A 6 -34.97 -83.02 -19.51
C SER A 6 -33.89 -82.24 -18.76
N VAL A 7 -34.00 -82.12 -17.43
CA VAL A 7 -33.01 -81.39 -16.59
C VAL A 7 -31.74 -82.22 -16.33
N SER A 8 -31.85 -83.56 -16.37
CA SER A 8 -30.72 -84.46 -16.07
C SER A 8 -29.65 -84.48 -17.16
N THR A 9 -29.98 -84.12 -18.41
CA THR A 9 -29.02 -84.17 -19.52
C THR A 9 -28.16 -82.91 -19.57
N THR A 10 -28.76 -81.74 -19.31
CA THR A 10 -28.06 -80.43 -19.32
C THR A 10 -27.06 -80.29 -18.18
N ILE A 11 -27.30 -80.92 -17.02
CA ILE A 11 -26.38 -80.88 -15.87
C ILE A 11 -25.14 -81.75 -16.11
N LYS A 12 -25.26 -82.86 -16.87
CA LYS A 12 -24.12 -83.75 -17.15
C LYS A 12 -23.12 -83.13 -18.13
N GLU A 13 -23.56 -82.32 -19.09
CA GLU A 13 -22.66 -81.57 -19.98
C GLU A 13 -21.99 -80.37 -19.29
N LEU A 14 -22.66 -79.74 -18.31
CA LEU A 14 -22.09 -78.61 -17.56
C LEU A 14 -20.99 -79.01 -16.55
N ILE A 15 -21.00 -80.26 -16.08
CA ILE A 15 -20.01 -80.78 -15.10
C ILE A 15 -18.74 -81.29 -15.81
N ALA A 16 -18.81 -81.65 -17.10
CA ALA A 16 -17.67 -82.19 -17.84
C ALA A 16 -16.63 -81.12 -18.26
N THR A 17 -17.00 -79.83 -18.28
CA THR A 17 -16.13 -78.72 -18.73
C THR A 17 -15.47 -77.93 -17.60
N GLN A 18 -15.89 -78.13 -16.33
CA GLN A 18 -15.36 -77.35 -15.20
C GLN A 18 -13.97 -77.75 -14.63
N PRO A 19 -13.42 -78.98 -14.79
CA PRO A 19 -12.13 -79.29 -14.15
C PRO A 19 -10.92 -78.72 -14.91
N LEU A 20 -11.05 -78.38 -16.20
CA LEU A 20 -9.92 -77.90 -16.99
C LEU A 20 -9.59 -76.42 -16.75
N GLU A 21 -10.61 -75.57 -16.55
CA GLU A 21 -10.41 -74.12 -16.35
C GLU A 21 -9.88 -73.77 -14.95
N PHE A 22 -10.23 -74.54 -13.92
CA PHE A 22 -9.77 -74.28 -12.54
C PHE A 22 -8.29 -74.61 -12.32
N THR A 23 -7.75 -75.59 -13.05
CA THR A 23 -6.36 -76.03 -12.91
C THR A 23 -5.37 -75.06 -13.56
N ILE A 24 -5.77 -74.42 -14.67
CA ILE A 24 -4.97 -73.38 -15.33
C ILE A 24 -4.93 -72.11 -14.47
N ALA A 25 -6.05 -71.73 -13.85
CA ALA A 25 -6.08 -70.56 -12.97
C ALA A 25 -5.15 -70.70 -11.75
N GLN A 26 -5.08 -71.87 -11.10
CA GLN A 26 -4.21 -72.07 -9.92
C GLN A 26 -2.71 -71.96 -10.22
N GLY A 27 -2.24 -72.45 -11.38
CA GLY A 27 -0.83 -72.32 -11.79
C GLY A 27 -0.44 -70.85 -12.04
N TYR A 28 -1.29 -70.11 -12.74
CA TYR A 28 -1.05 -68.70 -13.05
C TYR A 28 -1.04 -67.80 -11.79
N PHE A 29 -1.94 -68.03 -10.83
CA PHE A 29 -1.95 -67.25 -9.58
C PHE A 29 -0.75 -67.55 -8.67
N SER A 30 -0.27 -68.80 -8.64
CA SER A 30 0.92 -69.20 -7.89
C SER A 30 2.19 -68.54 -8.44
N ASP A 31 2.38 -68.55 -9.76
CA ASP A 31 3.57 -67.97 -10.39
C ASP A 31 3.60 -66.43 -10.28
N ILE A 32 2.45 -65.77 -10.37
CA ILE A 32 2.33 -64.32 -10.18
C ILE A 32 2.63 -63.93 -8.72
N LEU A 33 2.11 -64.68 -7.74
CA LEU A 33 2.39 -64.43 -6.32
C LEU A 33 3.88 -64.66 -6.00
N ASN A 34 4.49 -65.71 -6.55
CA ASN A 34 5.89 -66.03 -6.29
C ASN A 34 6.85 -65.03 -6.98
N ALA A 35 6.54 -64.59 -8.21
CA ALA A 35 7.30 -63.55 -8.90
C ALA A 35 7.23 -62.20 -8.16
N GLN A 36 6.06 -61.83 -7.63
CA GLN A 36 5.91 -60.61 -6.83
C GLN A 36 6.66 -60.69 -5.49
N LEU A 37 6.69 -61.86 -4.84
CA LEU A 37 7.46 -62.10 -3.61
C LEU A 37 8.97 -62.05 -3.85
N VAL A 38 9.43 -62.55 -5.00
CA VAL A 38 10.83 -62.48 -5.44
C VAL A 38 11.23 -61.03 -5.76
N ILE A 39 10.39 -60.26 -6.45
CA ILE A 39 10.65 -58.84 -6.72
C ILE A 39 10.66 -58.02 -5.41
N PHE A 40 9.74 -58.30 -4.49
CA PHE A 40 9.68 -57.61 -3.21
C PHE A 40 10.90 -57.94 -2.33
N SER A 41 11.34 -59.20 -2.31
CA SER A 41 12.55 -59.60 -1.59
C SER A 41 13.84 -59.04 -2.21
N LEU A 42 13.91 -58.92 -3.53
CA LEU A 42 15.01 -58.23 -4.24
C LEU A 42 15.05 -56.73 -3.93
N LEU A 43 13.90 -56.05 -3.88
CA LEU A 43 13.82 -54.64 -3.51
C LEU A 43 14.23 -54.41 -2.05
N VAL A 44 13.76 -55.26 -1.13
CA VAL A 44 14.13 -55.19 0.28
C VAL A 44 15.61 -55.51 0.46
N ALA A 45 16.15 -56.54 -0.19
CA ALA A 45 17.57 -56.87 -0.14
C ALA A 45 18.44 -55.74 -0.74
N GLY A 46 17.99 -55.09 -1.82
CA GLY A 46 18.65 -53.93 -2.42
C GLY A 46 18.68 -52.73 -1.48
N LEU A 47 17.55 -52.43 -0.81
CA LEU A 47 17.45 -51.36 0.19
C LEU A 47 18.29 -51.65 1.43
N VAL A 48 18.30 -52.88 1.93
CA VAL A 48 19.14 -53.31 3.06
C VAL A 48 20.62 -53.25 2.70
N SER A 49 20.99 -53.64 1.47
CA SER A 49 22.37 -53.54 0.98
C SER A 49 22.80 -52.08 0.82
N LEU A 50 21.94 -51.22 0.29
CA LEU A 50 22.19 -49.77 0.21
C LEU A 50 22.32 -49.14 1.59
N TYR A 51 21.44 -49.50 2.54
CA TYR A 51 21.50 -49.08 3.93
C TYR A 51 22.78 -49.56 4.61
N PHE A 52 23.19 -50.80 4.37
CA PHE A 52 24.43 -51.38 4.89
C PHE A 52 25.66 -50.69 4.27
N ILE A 53 25.67 -50.40 2.97
CA ILE A 53 26.73 -49.64 2.30
C ILE A 53 26.82 -48.22 2.85
N PHE A 54 25.68 -47.56 3.10
CA PHE A 54 25.62 -46.23 3.70
C PHE A 54 26.16 -46.22 5.14
N ASN A 55 25.80 -47.21 5.96
CA ASN A 55 26.28 -47.35 7.34
C ASN A 55 27.73 -47.87 7.43
N TYR A 56 28.21 -48.64 6.45
CA TYR A 56 29.53 -49.29 6.49
C TYR A 56 30.67 -48.39 5.98
N LYS A 57 30.40 -47.45 5.07
CA LYS A 57 31.46 -46.66 4.41
C LYS A 57 31.53 -45.18 4.77
N ILE A 58 30.54 -44.60 5.44
CA ILE A 58 30.58 -43.17 5.77
C ILE A 58 30.98 -43.01 7.24
N SER A 59 32.22 -42.55 7.49
CA SER A 59 32.64 -42.21 8.85
C SER A 59 31.77 -41.07 9.38
N LYS A 60 31.49 -41.04 10.69
CA LYS A 60 30.78 -39.91 11.33
C LYS A 60 31.40 -38.55 10.96
N SER A 61 32.72 -38.50 10.76
CA SER A 61 33.44 -37.30 10.32
C SER A 61 33.17 -36.88 8.87
N GLN A 62 32.85 -37.81 7.96
CA GLN A 62 32.42 -37.48 6.59
C GLN A 62 30.97 -37.01 6.56
N VAL A 63 30.07 -37.64 7.33
CA VAL A 63 28.69 -37.15 7.50
C VAL A 63 28.69 -35.72 8.02
N GLN A 64 29.47 -35.45 9.07
CA GLN A 64 29.55 -34.12 9.69
C GLN A 64 30.11 -33.05 8.74
N LYS A 65 31.15 -33.36 7.95
CA LYS A 65 31.66 -32.44 6.92
C LYS A 65 30.66 -32.17 5.80
N ILE A 66 29.86 -33.18 5.42
CA ILE A 66 28.81 -33.02 4.40
C ILE A 66 27.68 -32.15 4.96
N GLU A 67 27.30 -32.36 6.22
CA GLU A 67 26.27 -31.59 6.91
C GLU A 67 26.69 -30.12 7.09
N GLU A 68 27.91 -29.85 7.54
CA GLU A 68 28.47 -28.49 7.63
C GLU A 68 28.53 -27.79 6.25
N SER A 69 28.91 -28.51 5.20
CA SER A 69 28.96 -28.01 3.82
C SER A 69 27.56 -27.69 3.27
N LEU A 70 26.59 -28.58 3.49
CA LEU A 70 25.19 -28.38 3.12
C LEU A 70 24.60 -27.18 3.87
N GLN A 71 24.84 -27.10 5.18
CA GLN A 71 24.31 -26.03 6.00
C GLN A 71 24.94 -24.68 5.64
N LYS A 72 26.23 -24.65 5.29
CA LYS A 72 26.89 -23.46 4.74
C LYS A 72 26.27 -23.02 3.41
N LYS A 73 26.11 -23.94 2.44
CA LYS A 73 25.48 -23.62 1.14
C LYS A 73 24.02 -23.20 1.29
N PHE A 74 23.29 -23.82 2.20
CA PHE A 74 21.92 -23.45 2.53
C PHE A 74 21.85 -22.03 3.12
N ASN A 75 22.71 -21.73 4.11
CA ASN A 75 22.77 -20.40 4.70
C ASN A 75 23.20 -19.33 3.69
N GLU A 76 24.15 -19.62 2.81
CA GLU A 76 24.54 -18.72 1.70
C GLU A 76 23.36 -18.45 0.76
N SER A 77 22.63 -19.49 0.37
CA SER A 77 21.44 -19.38 -0.51
C SER A 77 20.32 -18.59 0.15
N VAL A 78 20.04 -18.86 1.43
CA VAL A 78 19.02 -18.14 2.22
C VAL A 78 19.41 -16.67 2.40
N ASN A 79 20.68 -16.37 2.68
CA ASN A 79 21.13 -14.99 2.83
C ASN A 79 21.09 -14.22 1.52
N LYS A 80 21.42 -14.87 0.40
CA LYS A 80 21.29 -14.29 -0.94
C LYS A 80 19.81 -13.99 -1.26
N LEU A 81 18.92 -14.97 -1.07
CA LEU A 81 17.48 -14.79 -1.28
C LEU A 81 16.90 -13.67 -0.41
N LYS A 82 17.31 -13.58 0.85
CA LYS A 82 16.94 -12.46 1.75
C LYS A 82 17.46 -11.12 1.23
N GLY A 83 18.67 -11.08 0.67
CA GLY A 83 19.25 -9.89 0.06
C GLY A 83 18.47 -9.44 -1.17
N ASP A 84 18.20 -10.37 -2.08
CA ASP A 84 17.46 -10.13 -3.33
C ASP A 84 16.03 -9.65 -3.01
N LEU A 85 15.32 -10.32 -2.10
CA LEU A 85 13.97 -9.93 -1.67
C LEU A 85 13.95 -8.55 -0.99
N ARG A 86 14.98 -8.22 -0.19
CA ARG A 86 15.10 -6.88 0.41
C ARG A 86 15.36 -5.81 -0.63
N ALA A 87 16.15 -6.10 -1.65
CA ALA A 87 16.42 -5.17 -2.73
C ALA A 87 15.17 -4.92 -3.58
N GLU A 88 14.44 -5.98 -3.92
CA GLU A 88 13.17 -5.92 -4.65
C GLU A 88 12.11 -5.14 -3.87
N LEU A 89 11.91 -5.45 -2.58
CA LEU A 89 10.99 -4.70 -1.72
C LEU A 89 11.36 -3.22 -1.61
N LYS A 90 12.66 -2.91 -1.53
CA LYS A 90 13.12 -1.51 -1.49
C LYS A 90 12.83 -0.78 -2.79
N LEU A 91 13.06 -1.44 -3.94
CA LEU A 91 12.73 -0.87 -5.24
C LEU A 91 11.23 -0.61 -5.38
N GLU A 92 10.41 -1.57 -4.97
CA GLU A 92 8.95 -1.47 -5.02
C GLU A 92 8.42 -0.36 -4.11
N ILE A 93 8.94 -0.21 -2.89
CA ILE A 93 8.60 0.89 -1.98
C ILE A 93 8.96 2.25 -2.60
N GLU A 94 10.16 2.38 -3.20
CA GLU A 94 10.58 3.63 -3.83
C GLU A 94 9.73 3.95 -5.08
N LEU A 95 9.31 2.93 -5.82
CA LEU A 95 8.42 3.07 -6.97
C LEU A 95 7.03 3.55 -6.52
N TYR A 96 6.44 2.91 -5.50
CA TYR A 96 5.17 3.35 -4.91
C TYR A 96 5.23 4.76 -4.32
N LYS A 97 6.31 5.13 -3.63
CA LYS A 97 6.49 6.51 -3.15
C LYS A 97 6.51 7.49 -4.32
N LYS A 98 7.23 7.17 -5.39
CA LYS A 98 7.33 8.03 -6.57
C LYS A 98 5.98 8.21 -7.28
N GLU A 99 5.14 7.18 -7.29
CA GLU A 99 3.79 7.23 -7.87
C GLU A 99 2.77 7.93 -6.97
N LEU A 100 2.81 7.70 -5.66
CA LEU A 100 1.84 8.24 -4.71
C LEU A 100 2.12 9.69 -4.31
N GLN A 101 3.40 10.08 -4.23
CA GLN A 101 3.78 11.45 -3.86
C GLN A 101 3.11 12.55 -4.70
N PRO A 102 3.09 12.49 -6.05
CA PRO A 102 2.41 13.52 -6.84
C PRO A 102 0.90 13.53 -6.64
N VAL A 103 0.27 12.37 -6.38
CA VAL A 103 -1.16 12.27 -6.09
C VAL A 103 -1.50 12.91 -4.74
N ILE A 104 -0.69 12.63 -3.71
CA ILE A 104 -0.83 13.24 -2.38
C ILE A 104 -0.68 14.75 -2.49
N THR A 105 0.39 15.24 -3.11
CA THR A 105 0.64 16.67 -3.29
C THR A 105 -0.47 17.35 -4.10
N LYS A 106 -1.01 16.68 -5.13
CA LYS A 106 -2.17 17.20 -5.87
C LYS A 106 -3.39 17.39 -4.96
N HIS A 107 -3.74 16.39 -4.16
CA HIS A 107 -4.91 16.48 -3.28
C HIS A 107 -4.70 17.47 -2.12
N GLU A 108 -3.48 17.59 -1.58
CA GLU A 108 -3.14 18.63 -0.61
C GLU A 108 -3.37 20.03 -1.19
N ASN A 109 -2.94 20.26 -2.44
CA ASN A 109 -3.18 21.53 -3.15
C ASN A 109 -4.68 21.77 -3.39
N GLU A 110 -5.45 20.76 -3.81
CA GLU A 110 -6.90 20.89 -3.98
C GLU A 110 -7.60 21.28 -2.67
N ILE A 111 -7.22 20.68 -1.54
CA ILE A 111 -7.75 21.02 -0.22
C ILE A 111 -7.43 22.48 0.14
N LEU A 112 -6.20 22.93 -0.12
CA LEU A 112 -5.79 24.31 0.13
C LEU A 112 -6.56 25.31 -0.75
N ILE A 113 -6.83 24.97 -2.01
CA ILE A 113 -7.66 25.78 -2.91
C ILE A 113 -9.09 25.89 -2.38
N VAL A 114 -9.73 24.77 -2.01
CA VAL A 114 -11.10 24.77 -1.47
C VAL A 114 -11.18 25.56 -0.18
N LYS A 115 -10.21 25.39 0.72
CA LYS A 115 -10.09 26.14 1.96
C LYS A 115 -9.93 27.65 1.70
N GLY A 116 -9.08 28.03 0.75
CA GLY A 116 -8.92 29.42 0.33
C GLY A 116 -10.21 30.02 -0.24
N GLN A 117 -10.96 29.25 -1.04
CA GLN A 117 -12.26 29.67 -1.56
C GLN A 117 -13.30 29.87 -0.45
N ALA A 118 -13.34 28.99 0.55
CA ALA A 118 -14.22 29.13 1.70
C ALA A 118 -13.89 30.42 2.50
N TYR A 119 -12.61 30.70 2.73
CA TYR A 119 -12.18 31.93 3.38
C TYR A 119 -12.53 33.18 2.57
N ARG A 120 -12.36 33.12 1.25
CA ARG A 120 -12.80 34.18 0.35
C ARG A 120 -14.31 34.44 0.46
N ALA A 121 -15.13 33.39 0.44
CA ALA A 121 -16.58 33.53 0.60
C ALA A 121 -16.97 34.14 1.95
N LEU A 122 -16.28 33.76 3.03
CA LEU A 122 -16.46 34.39 4.35
C LEU A 122 -16.05 35.86 4.33
N ALA A 123 -14.94 36.20 3.68
CA ALA A 123 -14.49 37.57 3.55
C ALA A 123 -15.51 38.45 2.81
N GLU A 124 -16.06 37.95 1.71
CA GLU A 124 -17.12 38.60 0.93
C GLU A 124 -18.40 38.75 1.77
N LEU A 125 -18.80 37.72 2.51
CA LEU A 125 -19.96 37.75 3.42
C LEU A 125 -19.82 38.86 4.47
N TRP A 126 -18.73 38.89 5.24
CA TRP A 126 -18.50 39.92 6.25
C TRP A 126 -18.37 41.32 5.63
N GLY A 127 -17.74 41.42 4.45
CA GLY A 127 -17.66 42.67 3.70
C GLY A 127 -19.03 43.21 3.30
N SER A 128 -19.97 42.33 2.91
CA SER A 128 -21.36 42.70 2.59
C SER A 128 -22.13 43.20 3.81
N GLN A 129 -21.78 42.72 5.01
CA GLN A 129 -22.34 43.16 6.28
C GLN A 129 -21.64 44.41 6.83
N LYS A 130 -20.67 44.98 6.09
CA LYS A 130 -19.81 46.09 6.49
C LYS A 130 -18.94 45.80 7.72
N ASP A 131 -18.77 44.54 8.11
CA ASP A 131 -17.76 44.15 9.10
C ASP A 131 -16.40 44.02 8.38
N TYR A 132 -15.78 45.16 8.11
CA TYR A 132 -14.55 45.24 7.33
C TYR A 132 -13.34 44.68 8.08
N ARG A 133 -13.32 44.69 9.42
CA ARG A 133 -12.28 44.03 10.23
C ARG A 133 -12.34 42.51 10.09
N ALA A 134 -13.52 41.90 10.11
CA ALA A 134 -13.68 40.46 9.94
C ALA A 134 -13.38 40.09 8.48
N SER A 135 -13.89 40.88 7.54
CA SER A 135 -13.60 40.72 6.11
C SER A 135 -12.08 40.75 5.85
N PHE A 136 -11.36 41.70 6.43
CA PHE A 136 -9.90 41.80 6.35
C PHE A 136 -9.22 40.52 6.84
N ALA A 137 -9.55 40.05 8.04
CA ALA A 137 -8.95 38.83 8.59
C ALA A 137 -9.18 37.61 7.67
N TRP A 138 -10.38 37.46 7.11
CA TRP A 138 -10.69 36.35 6.19
C TRP A 138 -9.98 36.47 4.84
N TRP A 139 -9.80 37.67 4.29
CA TRP A 139 -9.01 37.87 3.08
C TRP A 139 -7.54 37.49 3.28
N ILE A 140 -6.96 37.80 4.45
CA ILE A 140 -5.60 37.40 4.79
C ILE A 140 -5.47 35.87 4.88
N ARG A 141 -6.43 35.19 5.51
CA ARG A 141 -6.46 33.72 5.57
C ARG A 141 -6.61 33.07 4.19
N ALA A 142 -7.42 33.67 3.32
CA ALA A 142 -7.57 33.22 1.94
C ALA A 142 -6.24 33.34 1.19
N ALA A 143 -5.54 34.48 1.33
CA ALA A 143 -4.22 34.69 0.75
C ALA A 143 -3.18 33.67 1.24
N ASP A 144 -3.15 33.34 2.55
CA ASP A 144 -2.25 32.30 3.08
C ASP A 144 -2.50 30.95 2.41
N SER A 145 -3.77 30.56 2.30
CA SER A 145 -4.17 29.26 1.75
C SER A 145 -3.84 29.14 0.27
N PHE A 146 -4.10 30.19 -0.52
CA PHE A 146 -3.74 30.21 -1.94
C PHE A 146 -2.24 30.27 -2.16
N ASN A 147 -1.49 30.96 -1.29
CA ASN A 147 -0.04 30.98 -1.34
C ASN A 147 0.54 29.59 -1.04
N SER A 148 0.00 28.87 -0.06
CA SER A 148 0.41 27.48 0.23
C SER A 148 0.08 26.50 -0.91
N ALA A 149 -0.92 26.81 -1.73
CA ALA A 149 -1.29 26.02 -2.91
C ALA A 149 -0.54 26.44 -4.19
N ASP A 150 0.48 27.31 -4.09
CA ASP A 150 1.21 27.92 -5.22
C ASP A 150 0.30 28.64 -6.24
N SER A 151 -0.87 29.12 -5.81
CA SER A 151 -1.81 29.87 -6.65
C SER A 151 -1.52 31.36 -6.59
N GLU A 152 -0.57 31.82 -7.38
CA GLU A 152 -0.09 33.21 -7.36
C GLU A 152 -1.19 34.22 -7.68
N ALA A 153 -1.99 33.98 -8.71
CA ALA A 153 -3.05 34.88 -9.13
C ALA A 153 -4.11 35.08 -8.03
N LEU A 154 -4.56 33.98 -7.40
CA LEU A 154 -5.55 34.06 -6.32
C LEU A 154 -4.97 34.72 -5.06
N THR A 155 -3.70 34.46 -4.76
CA THR A 155 -2.99 35.12 -3.65
C THR A 155 -2.96 36.64 -3.84
N ARG A 156 -2.53 37.11 -5.03
CA ARG A 156 -2.48 38.55 -5.36
C ARG A 156 -3.85 39.21 -5.24
N VAL A 157 -4.89 38.57 -5.78
CA VAL A 157 -6.27 39.07 -5.68
C VAL A 157 -6.70 39.21 -4.22
N CYS A 158 -6.44 38.20 -3.38
CA CYS A 158 -6.83 38.25 -1.97
C CYS A 158 -6.06 39.33 -1.19
N LEU A 159 -4.77 39.54 -1.47
CA LEU A 159 -3.99 40.62 -0.85
C LEU A 159 -4.49 42.01 -1.29
N SER A 160 -4.86 42.19 -2.56
CA SER A 160 -5.45 43.44 -3.05
C SER A 160 -6.79 43.71 -2.39
N LEU A 161 -7.65 42.69 -2.28
CA LEU A 161 -8.95 42.83 -1.64
C LEU A 161 -8.82 43.08 -0.13
N ALA A 162 -7.87 42.43 0.54
CA ALA A 162 -7.51 42.72 1.93
C ALA A 162 -7.15 44.21 2.12
N ARG A 163 -6.35 44.76 1.20
CA ARG A 163 -5.99 46.19 1.19
C ARG A 163 -7.24 47.07 1.01
N GLU A 164 -8.10 46.75 0.05
CA GLU A 164 -9.30 47.53 -0.21
C GLU A 164 -10.29 47.52 0.96
N VAL A 165 -10.42 46.41 1.70
CA VAL A 165 -11.31 46.38 2.87
C VAL A 165 -10.69 47.05 4.08
N VAL A 166 -9.37 46.97 4.30
CA VAL A 166 -8.74 47.66 5.44
C VAL A 166 -8.83 49.17 5.26
N GLU A 167 -8.74 49.70 4.03
CA GLU A 167 -8.92 51.13 3.74
C GLU A 167 -10.33 51.64 4.10
N LYS A 168 -11.35 50.76 4.07
CA LYS A 168 -12.75 51.05 4.43
C LYS A 168 -13.02 51.03 5.94
N ILE A 169 -12.08 50.57 6.76
CA ILE A 169 -12.22 50.62 8.22
C ILE A 169 -12.11 52.06 8.67
N GLU A 170 -13.11 52.53 9.41
CA GLU A 170 -13.24 53.95 9.78
C GLU A 170 -12.24 54.35 10.86
N TYR A 171 -12.02 53.47 11.84
CA TYR A 171 -11.15 53.75 12.99
C TYR A 171 -10.15 52.64 13.25
N GLY A 172 -8.91 53.01 13.59
CA GLY A 172 -7.83 52.05 13.82
C GLY A 172 -8.11 51.07 14.97
N PHE A 173 -8.83 51.49 16.01
CA PHE A 173 -9.15 50.65 17.17
C PHE A 173 -10.11 49.49 16.82
N GLU A 174 -10.80 49.54 15.68
CA GLU A 174 -11.64 48.43 15.20
C GLU A 174 -10.82 47.22 14.76
N ILE A 175 -9.53 47.42 14.47
CA ILE A 175 -8.59 46.35 14.19
C ILE A 175 -7.97 45.90 15.53
N SER A 176 -8.44 44.77 16.05
CA SER A 176 -7.89 44.21 17.29
C SER A 176 -6.42 43.80 17.11
N THR A 177 -5.69 43.80 18.23
CA THR A 177 -4.29 43.33 18.28
C THR A 177 -4.12 41.91 17.75
N ASP A 178 -5.12 41.06 17.94
CA ASP A 178 -5.11 39.68 17.47
C ASP A 178 -5.13 39.61 15.93
N ILE A 179 -5.94 40.46 15.29
CA ILE A 179 -6.01 40.54 13.83
C ILE A 179 -4.68 41.06 13.26
N VAL A 180 -4.05 42.05 13.92
CA VAL A 180 -2.73 42.55 13.52
C VAL A 180 -1.66 41.47 13.67
N GLY A 181 -1.65 40.74 14.79
CA GLY A 181 -0.73 39.63 15.02
C GLY A 181 -0.89 38.50 14.01
N GLU A 182 -2.13 38.15 13.68
CA GLU A 182 -2.45 37.17 12.64
C GLU A 182 -1.94 37.63 11.27
N TYR A 183 -2.23 38.88 10.88
CA TYR A 183 -1.73 39.48 9.65
C TYR A 183 -0.20 39.38 9.56
N GLN A 184 0.52 39.79 10.60
CA GLN A 184 1.98 39.74 10.62
C GLN A 184 2.50 38.30 10.46
N ASN A 185 1.84 37.34 11.09
CA ASN A 185 2.22 35.93 10.99
C ASN A 185 1.99 35.38 9.57
N VAL A 186 0.88 35.71 8.93
CA VAL A 186 0.60 35.32 7.54
C VAL A 186 1.57 35.99 6.58
N MET A 187 1.84 37.29 6.75
CA MET A 187 2.79 38.02 5.89
C MET A 187 4.22 37.46 5.98
N LYS A 188 4.63 36.85 7.09
CA LYS A 188 5.93 36.17 7.19
C LYS A 188 6.01 34.92 6.31
N LYS A 189 4.91 34.21 6.12
CA LYS A 189 4.84 32.99 5.29
C LYS A 189 4.80 33.30 3.79
N ILE A 190 4.16 34.40 3.41
CA ILE A 190 4.05 34.83 2.01
C ILE A 190 5.38 35.44 1.56
N LYS A 191 6.07 34.76 0.63
CA LYS A 191 7.43 35.12 0.17
C LYS A 191 7.46 36.47 -0.57
N ASN A 192 8.40 37.33 -0.21
CA ASN A 192 8.56 38.64 -0.85
C ASN A 192 8.90 38.57 -2.34
N THR A 193 9.54 37.50 -2.82
CA THR A 193 9.98 37.39 -4.22
C THR A 193 8.84 37.56 -5.21
N ASN A 194 7.64 37.11 -4.86
CA ASN A 194 6.49 37.11 -5.78
C ASN A 194 5.50 38.23 -5.42
N TYR A 195 5.43 38.65 -4.15
CA TYR A 195 4.33 39.50 -3.65
C TYR A 195 4.79 40.81 -2.98
N LYS A 196 6.02 41.27 -3.25
CA LYS A 196 6.59 42.45 -2.58
C LYS A 196 5.67 43.67 -2.65
N ILE A 197 5.14 43.98 -3.82
CA ILE A 197 4.32 45.18 -4.05
C ILE A 197 3.01 45.08 -3.28
N GLU A 198 2.30 43.96 -3.38
CA GLU A 198 1.04 43.72 -2.67
C GLU A 198 1.21 43.83 -1.16
N LYS A 199 2.30 43.26 -0.62
CA LYS A 199 2.61 43.33 0.81
C LYS A 199 2.89 44.75 1.25
N GLU A 200 3.70 45.50 0.51
CA GLU A 200 4.02 46.88 0.85
C GLU A 200 2.79 47.80 0.78
N LEU A 201 1.93 47.61 -0.23
CA LEU A 201 0.68 48.37 -0.35
C LEU A 201 -0.28 48.05 0.79
N LEU A 202 -0.43 46.78 1.13
CA LEU A 202 -1.27 46.36 2.23
C LEU A 202 -0.72 46.85 3.58
N GLU A 203 0.59 46.77 3.81
CA GLU A 203 1.22 47.28 5.03
C GLU A 203 1.01 48.79 5.18
N LYS A 204 1.14 49.55 4.09
CA LYS A 204 0.86 51.00 4.08
C LYS A 204 -0.60 51.29 4.42
N ALA A 205 -1.54 50.58 3.81
CA ALA A 205 -2.96 50.74 4.09
C ALA A 205 -3.31 50.41 5.54
N LEU A 206 -2.74 49.33 6.09
CA LEU A 206 -2.93 48.94 7.48
C LEU A 206 -2.38 50.00 8.44
N LYS A 207 -1.15 50.49 8.22
CA LYS A 207 -0.56 51.57 9.04
C LYS A 207 -1.43 52.82 9.02
N ALA A 208 -1.80 53.29 7.83
CA ALA A 208 -2.67 54.45 7.67
C ALA A 208 -4.01 54.29 8.39
N THR A 209 -4.56 53.08 8.40
CA THR A 209 -5.81 52.76 9.11
C THR A 209 -5.63 52.76 10.63
N LEU A 210 -4.55 52.17 11.13
CA LEU A 210 -4.23 52.15 12.56
C LEU A 210 -3.95 53.56 13.11
N ASP A 211 -3.46 54.46 12.27
CA ASP A 211 -3.21 55.86 12.63
C ASP A 211 -4.49 56.73 12.66
N LYS A 212 -5.64 56.24 12.14
CA LYS A 212 -6.92 56.97 12.19
C LYS A 212 -7.39 57.12 13.63
N LYS A 213 -7.52 58.36 14.10
CA LYS A 213 -8.09 58.70 15.41
C LYS A 213 -9.58 59.01 15.28
N LEU A 214 -10.32 58.83 16.37
CA LEU A 214 -11.66 59.41 16.52
C LEU A 214 -11.53 60.94 16.39
N GLU A 215 -12.15 61.52 15.37
CA GLU A 215 -12.47 62.95 15.41
C GLU A 215 -13.49 63.14 16.53
N THR A 216 -13.04 63.65 17.67
CA THR A 216 -13.95 64.16 18.71
C THR A 216 -14.77 65.30 18.11
N LYS A 217 -16.03 65.02 17.78
CA LYS A 217 -17.07 66.04 17.64
C LYS A 217 -17.66 66.37 19.00
#